data_AF-A0A8B6CKC8-F1
#
_entry.id   AF-A0A8B6CKC8-F1
#
_cell.length_a   1.000
_cell.length_b   1.000
_cell.length_c   1.000
_cell.angle_alpha   90.00
_cell.angle_beta   90.00
_cell.angle_gamma   90.00
#
_symmetry.space_group_name_H-M   'P 1'
#
loop_
_entity.id
_entity.type
_entity.pdbx_description
1 polymer ?
#
loop_
_entity_poly.entity_id
_entity_poly.type
_entity_poly.pdbx_seq_one_letter_code
_entity_poly.pdbx_strand_id
1 'polypeptide(L)'
;MDGRMAVARLPPLNGAKTLGMPPTKFDGLTGPSYKLGDTSHPLPNPRALRPYVDTISGEVDTWPAHASGHAVGNVSMMLSKNKSLVIYNDEDFGKPQVIPKPRFLDQLETYLKKELRALGVTEVMPNELRLQAHREVFEYLIEDFKTYKPLLSAIKNEYEMMLAYQRQQIRDLEPLKQMLITVSEQCDQKIMSIRDEEKQEMTDLKMENKNLKERIQAMNNERGDLNSQVYKLQEELAAEYRRYRDECDARKMLIEDINEMRAAEMADDSKQPTMSGEAVEDDPEMMKIALRQARIDEKSATTRLNDMVANYGDVIPRRDFEALTIKSQKMEEDYTTSKDDFAKLKAEHDALLEMHTKITKQRDEFYVELETMKRSSTPRFVCKDL
;
A
#
# COMPACT_ATOMS: atom_id res chain seq x y z
N MET A 1 -2.66 -40.70 20.52
CA MET A 1 -3.85 -39.87 20.84
C MET A 1 -3.83 -38.72 19.86
N ASP A 2 -4.41 -38.93 18.68
CA ASP A 2 -4.40 -37.96 17.59
C ASP A 2 -5.54 -36.95 17.75
N GLY A 3 -5.20 -35.71 18.10
CA GLY A 3 -6.14 -34.60 18.15
C GLY A 3 -6.18 -33.87 16.81
N ARG A 4 -7.11 -34.23 15.93
CA ARG A 4 -7.45 -33.45 14.73
C ARG A 4 -8.20 -32.18 15.14
N MET A 5 -7.55 -31.03 15.13
CA MET A 5 -8.23 -29.74 15.19
C MET A 5 -8.68 -29.33 13.78
N ALA A 6 -9.99 -29.23 13.58
CA ALA A 6 -10.59 -28.76 12.35
C ALA A 6 -10.41 -27.24 12.24
N VAL A 7 -9.56 -26.81 11.31
CA VAL A 7 -9.37 -25.40 10.95
C VAL A 7 -10.49 -24.99 10.00
N ALA A 8 -11.45 -24.20 10.48
CA ALA A 8 -12.43 -23.54 9.62
C ALA A 8 -11.72 -22.45 8.79
N ARG A 9 -11.52 -22.70 7.50
CA ARG A 9 -11.01 -21.70 6.55
C ARG A 9 -12.16 -20.80 6.12
N LEU A 10 -12.04 -19.50 6.41
CA LEU A 10 -12.89 -18.49 5.80
C LEU A 10 -12.49 -18.29 4.32
N PRO A 11 -13.45 -17.95 3.44
CA PRO A 11 -13.15 -17.69 2.03
C PRO A 11 -12.21 -16.48 1.89
N PRO A 12 -11.39 -16.42 0.83
CA PRO A 12 -10.48 -15.31 0.61
C PRO A 12 -11.28 -14.02 0.37
N LEU A 13 -10.96 -12.98 1.16
CA LEU A 13 -11.38 -11.62 0.86
C LEU A 13 -10.60 -11.16 -0.37
N ASN A 14 -11.26 -11.17 -1.53
CA ASN A 14 -10.75 -10.51 -2.71
C ASN A 14 -10.49 -9.03 -2.38
N GLY A 15 -9.25 -8.59 -2.59
CA GLY A 15 -8.84 -7.20 -2.40
C GLY A 15 -9.74 -6.25 -3.16
N ALA A 16 -10.52 -5.47 -2.42
CA ALA A 16 -11.27 -4.36 -2.97
C ALA A 16 -10.27 -3.26 -3.35
N LYS A 17 -9.97 -3.19 -4.65
CA LYS A 17 -9.46 -1.98 -5.30
C LYS A 17 -10.39 -0.83 -4.91
N THR A 18 -9.80 0.27 -4.47
CA THR A 18 -10.45 1.58 -4.36
C THR A 18 -10.89 2.02 -5.75
N LEU A 19 -12.08 1.59 -6.17
CA LEU A 19 -12.83 2.17 -7.27
C LEU A 19 -13.85 3.10 -6.63
N GLY A 20 -13.76 4.39 -6.96
CA GLY A 20 -14.73 5.39 -6.53
C GLY A 20 -16.13 4.90 -6.90
N MET A 21 -16.93 4.56 -5.88
CA MET A 21 -18.35 4.35 -6.07
C MET A 21 -18.98 5.71 -6.43
N PRO A 22 -19.79 5.78 -7.49
CA PRO A 22 -20.63 6.94 -7.71
C PRO A 22 -21.60 7.05 -6.53
N PRO A 23 -22.18 8.24 -6.26
CA PRO A 23 -23.15 8.40 -5.19
C PRO A 23 -24.25 7.35 -5.37
N THR A 24 -24.38 6.45 -4.40
CA THR A 24 -25.48 5.48 -4.37
C THR A 24 -26.77 6.27 -4.41
N LYS A 25 -27.42 6.25 -5.58
CA LYS A 25 -28.76 6.80 -5.74
C LYS A 25 -29.66 6.04 -4.78
N PHE A 26 -30.22 6.77 -3.82
CA PHE A 26 -31.36 6.32 -3.03
C PHE A 26 -32.56 6.21 -3.96
N ASP A 27 -32.69 5.09 -4.68
CA ASP A 27 -33.95 4.74 -5.34
C ASP A 27 -34.83 4.01 -4.32
N GLY A 28 -35.97 4.61 -3.98
CA GLY A 28 -37.00 3.93 -3.20
C GLY A 28 -37.46 4.63 -1.92
N LEU A 29 -37.76 5.93 -1.98
CA LEU A 29 -38.72 6.55 -1.05
C LEU A 29 -40.18 6.37 -1.52
N THR A 30 -40.44 5.38 -2.39
CA THR A 30 -41.78 5.07 -2.92
C THR A 30 -42.24 3.71 -2.40
N GLY A 31 -42.63 3.65 -1.13
CA GLY A 31 -43.26 2.46 -0.55
C GLY A 31 -43.02 2.28 0.96
N PRO A 32 -43.69 1.29 1.59
CA PRO A 32 -43.62 1.02 3.04
C PRO A 32 -42.33 0.28 3.47
N SER A 33 -41.30 0.25 2.64
CA SER A 33 -40.01 -0.38 2.94
C SER A 33 -38.89 0.24 2.11
N TYR A 34 -37.65 0.11 2.59
CA TYR A 34 -36.45 0.43 1.81
C TYR A 34 -35.54 -0.80 1.72
N LYS A 35 -34.73 -0.87 0.68
CA LYS A 35 -33.79 -1.98 0.46
C LYS A 35 -32.36 -1.52 0.69
N LEU A 36 -31.61 -2.31 1.45
CA LEU A 36 -30.16 -2.15 1.60
C LEU A 36 -29.51 -3.44 1.10
N GLY A 37 -28.93 -3.42 -0.10
CA GLY A 37 -28.50 -4.65 -0.78
C GLY A 37 -29.68 -5.58 -1.08
N ASP A 38 -29.56 -6.87 -0.73
CA ASP A 38 -30.61 -7.88 -0.93
C ASP A 38 -31.65 -7.94 0.19
N THR A 39 -31.47 -7.20 1.29
CA THR A 39 -32.40 -7.22 2.43
C THR A 39 -33.38 -6.03 2.37
N SER A 40 -34.68 -6.36 2.45
CA SER A 40 -35.76 -5.37 2.49
C SER A 40 -36.15 -5.08 3.94
N HIS A 41 -35.99 -3.83 4.36
CA HIS A 41 -36.33 -3.35 5.70
C HIS A 41 -37.68 -2.61 5.67
N PRO A 42 -38.70 -3.07 6.42
CA PRO A 42 -39.98 -2.35 6.50
C PRO A 42 -39.79 -1.02 7.22
N LEU A 43 -40.39 0.04 6.67
CA LEU A 43 -40.50 1.33 7.34
C LEU A 43 -41.61 1.26 8.39
N PRO A 44 -41.48 1.96 9.53
CA PRO A 44 -42.57 2.09 10.49
C PRO A 44 -43.83 2.61 9.79
N ASN A 45 -44.98 1.98 10.04
CA ASN A 45 -46.24 2.38 9.43
C ASN A 45 -46.49 3.89 9.71
N PRO A 46 -46.73 4.73 8.68
CA PRO A 46 -47.00 6.16 8.87
C PRO A 46 -48.28 6.45 9.68
N ARG A 47 -49.12 5.44 9.91
CA ARG A 47 -50.28 5.50 10.82
C ARG A 47 -49.98 5.07 12.27
N ALA A 48 -48.78 4.57 12.56
CA ALA A 48 -48.41 4.16 13.93
C ALA A 48 -48.40 5.33 14.94
N LEU A 49 -48.25 6.56 14.43
CA LEU A 49 -48.30 7.79 15.24
C LEU A 49 -49.67 8.47 15.22
N ARG A 50 -50.67 7.91 14.50
CA ARG A 50 -52.04 8.44 14.55
C ARG A 50 -52.76 7.78 15.73
N PRO A 51 -53.37 8.56 16.64
CA PRO A 51 -54.26 8.00 17.64
C PRO A 51 -55.33 7.16 16.93
N TYR A 52 -55.49 5.90 17.34
CA TYR A 52 -56.56 5.01 16.87
C TYR A 52 -57.94 5.43 17.43
N VAL A 53 -57.96 6.47 18.28
CA VAL A 53 -59.16 6.93 18.97
C VAL A 53 -60.00 7.78 18.03
N ASP A 54 -61.23 7.33 17.79
CA ASP A 54 -62.31 8.04 17.13
C ASP A 54 -62.31 9.52 17.52
N THR A 55 -62.08 10.41 16.57
CA THR A 55 -62.49 11.83 16.67
C THR A 55 -64.02 12.01 16.61
N ILE A 56 -64.79 10.92 16.70
CA ILE A 56 -66.25 10.87 16.59
C ILE A 56 -66.90 10.42 17.91
N SER A 57 -66.14 9.87 18.87
CA SER A 57 -66.70 9.38 20.13
C SER A 57 -66.40 10.35 21.27
N GLY A 58 -67.32 11.29 21.46
CA GLY A 58 -67.42 12.16 22.63
C GLY A 58 -66.50 13.37 22.56
N GLU A 59 -67.09 14.56 22.70
CA GLU A 59 -66.37 15.79 23.03
C GLU A 59 -65.32 15.47 24.11
N VAL A 60 -64.04 15.50 23.75
CA VAL A 60 -62.99 15.64 24.74
C VAL A 60 -63.23 17.02 25.32
N ASP A 61 -63.95 17.05 26.44
CA ASP A 61 -64.35 18.25 27.15
C ASP A 61 -63.13 19.18 27.21
N THR A 62 -63.25 20.36 26.61
CA THR A 62 -62.12 21.23 26.30
C THR A 62 -61.39 21.59 27.58
N TRP A 63 -60.31 20.87 27.87
CA TRP A 63 -59.53 21.09 29.07
C TRP A 63 -58.82 22.44 29.00
N PRO A 64 -58.91 23.29 30.03
CA PRO A 64 -59.62 23.07 31.29
C PRO A 64 -61.10 23.48 31.19
N ALA A 65 -62.02 22.52 31.32
CA ALA A 65 -63.47 22.74 31.23
C ALA A 65 -64.03 23.66 32.33
N HIS A 66 -63.23 23.94 33.37
CA HIS A 66 -63.60 24.78 34.51
C HIS A 66 -62.97 26.18 34.48
N ALA A 67 -62.10 26.49 33.52
CA ALA A 67 -61.41 27.78 33.49
C ALA A 67 -62.20 28.87 32.75
N SER A 68 -63.12 28.48 31.87
CA SER A 68 -64.04 29.38 31.16
C SER A 68 -65.27 29.79 31.97
N GLY A 69 -65.49 29.21 33.16
CA GLY A 69 -66.73 29.40 33.93
C GLY A 69 -66.70 30.46 35.04
N HIS A 70 -65.54 30.97 35.46
CA HIS A 70 -65.44 31.87 36.63
C HIS A 70 -64.32 32.92 36.47
N ALA A 71 -64.33 33.69 35.40
CA ALA A 71 -63.85 35.06 35.51
C ALA A 71 -65.03 35.90 35.96
N VAL A 72 -64.98 36.39 37.20
CA VAL A 72 -65.90 37.43 37.66
C VAL A 72 -65.63 38.62 36.74
N GLY A 73 -66.50 38.86 35.76
CA GLY A 73 -66.43 40.04 34.91
C GLY A 73 -66.41 41.26 35.83
N ASN A 74 -65.34 42.06 35.77
CA ASN A 74 -65.27 43.31 36.49
C ASN A 74 -66.26 44.27 35.83
N VAL A 75 -67.50 44.29 36.31
CA VAL A 75 -68.50 45.27 35.89
C VAL A 75 -68.11 46.60 36.52
N SER A 76 -67.54 47.50 35.72
CA SER A 76 -67.18 48.85 36.18
C SER A 76 -68.32 49.82 35.89
N MET A 77 -68.82 50.49 36.93
CA MET A 77 -69.86 51.50 36.82
C MET A 77 -69.23 52.89 36.79
N MET A 78 -69.47 53.65 35.73
CA MET A 78 -69.04 55.06 35.64
C MET A 78 -70.23 55.98 35.34
N LEU A 79 -70.24 57.14 36.00
CA LEU A 79 -71.25 58.17 35.82
C LEU A 79 -70.88 59.06 34.63
N SER A 80 -71.68 59.04 33.57
CA SER A 80 -71.44 59.87 32.38
C SER A 80 -71.70 61.35 32.69
N LYS A 81 -71.06 62.26 31.94
CA LYS A 81 -71.20 63.73 32.08
C LYS A 81 -72.65 64.22 31.95
N ASN A 82 -73.54 63.37 31.44
CA ASN A 82 -74.97 63.64 31.27
C ASN A 82 -75.84 63.07 32.41
N LYS A 83 -75.24 62.70 33.56
CA LYS A 83 -75.92 62.09 34.73
C LYS A 83 -76.62 60.74 34.45
N SER A 84 -76.29 60.05 33.35
CA SER A 84 -76.71 58.67 33.15
C SER A 84 -75.66 57.71 33.73
N LEU A 85 -76.10 56.75 34.53
CA LEU A 85 -75.27 55.63 34.97
C LEU A 85 -75.06 54.71 33.77
N VAL A 86 -73.81 54.44 33.39
CA VAL A 86 -73.54 53.48 32.32
C VAL A 86 -72.72 52.33 32.89
N ILE A 87 -73.26 51.13 32.69
CA ILE A 87 -72.68 49.85 33.11
C ILE A 87 -71.97 49.30 31.88
N TYR A 88 -70.65 49.10 31.97
CA TYR A 88 -69.87 48.49 30.90
C TYR A 88 -69.30 47.16 31.36
N ASN A 89 -69.38 46.16 30.48
CA ASN A 89 -68.66 44.89 30.62
C ASN A 89 -67.32 45.02 29.89
N ASP A 90 -66.22 44.71 30.56
CA ASP A 90 -64.85 44.77 30.00
C ASP A 90 -64.60 43.78 28.84
N GLU A 91 -65.60 42.98 28.45
CA GLU A 91 -65.53 42.00 27.36
C GLU A 91 -65.50 42.64 25.96
N ASP A 92 -65.98 43.88 25.80
CA ASP A 92 -66.05 44.56 24.49
C ASP A 92 -64.70 45.12 23.97
N PHE A 93 -63.61 44.98 24.74
CA PHE A 93 -62.26 45.47 24.38
C PHE A 93 -61.21 44.37 24.19
N GLY A 94 -61.60 43.17 23.74
CA GLY A 94 -60.69 42.22 23.10
C GLY A 94 -59.44 41.82 23.90
N LYS A 95 -59.47 41.92 25.23
CA LYS A 95 -58.37 41.44 26.08
C LYS A 95 -58.60 39.97 26.39
N PRO A 96 -57.68 39.07 26.01
CA PRO A 96 -57.81 37.66 26.35
C PRO A 96 -57.82 37.52 27.87
N GLN A 97 -58.84 36.83 28.40
CA GLN A 97 -58.87 36.46 29.81
C GLN A 97 -57.70 35.54 30.12
N VAL A 98 -56.70 36.06 30.81
CA VAL A 98 -55.52 35.28 31.21
C VAL A 98 -55.87 34.59 32.53
N ILE A 99 -56.20 33.31 32.47
CA ILE A 99 -56.42 32.49 33.67
C ILE A 99 -55.13 32.52 34.51
N PRO A 100 -55.16 32.96 35.78
CA PRO A 100 -53.98 33.02 36.62
C PRO A 100 -53.35 31.65 36.80
N LYS A 101 -52.04 31.57 36.59
CA LYS A 101 -51.28 30.33 36.76
C LYS A 101 -51.44 29.78 38.20
N PRO A 102 -51.71 28.48 38.39
CA PRO A 102 -51.81 27.90 39.72
C PRO A 102 -50.51 28.08 40.51
N ARG A 103 -50.62 28.53 41.78
CA ARG A 103 -49.47 28.77 42.67
C ARG A 103 -48.56 27.55 42.82
N PHE A 104 -49.14 26.36 42.82
CA PHE A 104 -48.40 25.09 42.90
C PHE A 104 -47.47 24.90 41.70
N LEU A 105 -47.93 25.22 40.48
CA LEU A 105 -47.14 25.09 39.26
C LEU A 105 -45.95 26.06 39.28
N ASP A 106 -46.18 27.27 39.79
CA ASP A 106 -45.12 28.28 39.94
C ASP A 106 -44.04 27.87 40.97
N GLN A 107 -44.46 27.19 42.05
CA GLN A 107 -43.55 26.59 43.03
C GLN A 107 -42.71 25.47 42.43
N LEU A 108 -43.32 24.55 41.68
CA LEU A 108 -42.61 23.46 41.02
C LEU A 108 -41.61 23.96 39.97
N GLU A 109 -41.96 24.97 39.17
CA GLU A 109 -41.03 25.56 38.21
C GLU A 109 -39.87 26.28 38.88
N THR A 110 -40.14 27.00 39.98
CA THR A 110 -39.11 27.66 40.77
C THR A 110 -38.17 26.63 41.42
N TYR A 111 -38.74 25.53 41.91
CA TYR A 111 -37.98 24.40 42.46
C TYR A 111 -37.09 23.76 41.38
N LEU A 112 -37.66 23.42 40.21
CA LEU A 112 -36.92 22.87 39.08
C LEU A 112 -35.76 23.77 38.63
N LYS A 113 -35.97 25.08 38.54
CA LYS A 113 -34.92 26.04 38.19
C LYS A 113 -33.80 26.09 39.23
N LYS A 114 -34.12 25.91 40.51
CA LYS A 114 -33.13 25.84 41.60
C LYS A 114 -32.35 24.53 41.55
N GLU A 115 -33.02 23.39 41.37
CA GLU A 115 -32.40 22.08 41.26
C GLU A 115 -31.47 21.98 40.04
N LEU A 116 -31.92 22.42 38.86
CA LEU A 116 -31.06 22.44 37.67
C LEU A 116 -29.84 23.34 37.82
N ARG A 117 -29.98 24.45 38.56
CA ARG A 117 -28.85 25.34 38.89
C ARG A 117 -27.90 24.71 39.90
N ALA A 118 -28.42 24.02 40.91
CA ALA A 118 -27.63 23.32 41.92
C ALA A 118 -26.82 22.17 41.31
N LEU A 119 -27.41 21.44 40.36
CA LEU A 119 -26.74 20.38 39.60
C LEU A 119 -25.82 20.89 38.50
N GLY A 120 -25.81 22.21 38.22
CA GLY A 120 -25.00 22.83 37.16
C GLY A 120 -25.45 22.49 35.74
N VAL A 121 -26.67 21.95 35.56
CA VAL A 121 -27.18 21.49 34.25
C VAL A 121 -28.28 22.41 33.73
N THR A 122 -27.92 23.67 33.48
CA THR A 122 -28.86 24.69 32.98
C THR A 122 -29.13 24.54 31.48
N GLU A 123 -28.19 24.00 30.72
CA GLU A 123 -28.32 23.80 29.27
C GLU A 123 -29.29 22.67 28.92
N VAL A 124 -30.05 22.86 27.84
CA VAL A 124 -30.99 21.86 27.32
C VAL A 124 -30.23 20.86 26.47
N MET A 125 -29.52 19.97 27.16
CA MET A 125 -28.80 18.86 26.55
C MET A 125 -29.23 17.53 27.18
N PRO A 126 -29.14 16.40 26.44
CA PRO A 126 -29.35 15.08 27.02
C PRO A 126 -28.37 14.85 28.16
N ASN A 127 -28.88 14.80 29.39
CA ASN A 127 -28.09 14.60 30.59
C ASN A 127 -28.92 13.85 31.63
N GLU A 128 -28.33 12.81 32.22
CA GLU A 128 -28.99 11.94 33.19
C GLU A 128 -29.36 12.67 34.49
N LEU A 129 -28.53 13.61 34.95
CA LEU A 129 -28.80 14.45 36.12
C LEU A 129 -29.93 15.45 35.86
N ARG A 130 -29.99 16.01 34.65
CA ARG A 130 -31.10 16.89 34.23
C ARG A 130 -32.41 16.11 34.18
N LEU A 131 -32.38 14.92 33.57
CA LEU A 131 -33.55 14.04 33.52
C LEU A 131 -34.02 13.65 34.92
N GLN A 132 -33.10 13.39 35.86
CA GLN A 132 -33.43 13.10 37.25
C GLN A 132 -34.18 14.24 37.93
N ALA A 133 -33.70 15.48 37.83
CA ALA A 133 -34.40 16.66 38.37
C ALA A 133 -35.82 16.81 37.79
N HIS A 134 -35.97 16.60 36.47
CA HIS A 134 -37.29 16.63 35.84
C HIS A 134 -38.22 15.48 36.31
N ARG A 135 -37.67 14.28 36.57
CA ARG A 135 -38.44 13.13 37.09
C ARG A 135 -38.94 13.37 38.51
N GLU A 136 -38.12 13.97 39.36
CA GLU A 136 -38.49 14.32 40.74
C GLU A 136 -39.60 15.39 40.78
N VAL A 137 -39.46 16.45 39.98
CA VAL A 137 -40.52 17.47 39.84
C VAL A 137 -41.81 16.88 39.27
N PHE A 138 -41.70 15.94 38.32
CA PHE A 138 -42.87 15.23 37.78
C PHE A 138 -43.52 14.31 38.82
N GLU A 139 -42.75 13.69 39.71
CA GLU A 139 -43.31 12.90 40.81
C GLU A 139 -44.11 13.78 41.78
N TYR A 140 -43.54 14.92 42.21
CA TYR A 140 -44.24 15.88 43.05
C TYR A 140 -45.52 16.40 42.38
N LEU A 141 -45.48 16.63 41.06
CA LEU A 141 -46.68 16.98 40.29
C LEU A 141 -47.72 15.86 40.40
N ILE A 142 -47.37 14.62 40.07
CA ILE A 142 -48.31 13.48 40.08
C ILE A 142 -48.91 13.23 41.47
N GLU A 143 -48.13 13.39 42.52
CA GLU A 143 -48.59 13.18 43.90
C GLU A 143 -49.75 14.10 44.29
N ASP A 144 -49.72 15.36 43.87
CA ASP A 144 -50.74 16.36 44.19
C ASP A 144 -51.96 16.30 43.26
N PHE A 145 -51.84 15.74 42.05
CA PHE A 145 -52.95 15.58 41.09
C PHE A 145 -53.79 14.31 41.34
N LYS A 146 -54.58 14.29 42.41
CA LYS A 146 -55.35 13.10 42.85
C LYS A 146 -56.25 12.46 41.77
N THR A 147 -56.93 13.25 40.94
CA THR A 147 -57.87 12.76 39.92
C THR A 147 -57.17 12.15 38.70
N TYR A 148 -56.02 12.71 38.29
CA TYR A 148 -55.28 12.29 37.10
C TYR A 148 -54.09 11.39 37.42
N LYS A 149 -53.77 11.19 38.71
CA LYS A 149 -52.65 10.39 39.19
C LYS A 149 -52.56 9.00 38.54
N PRO A 150 -53.64 8.19 38.44
CA PRO A 150 -53.54 6.86 37.82
C PRO A 150 -53.06 6.90 36.36
N LEU A 151 -53.53 7.88 35.59
CA LEU A 151 -53.14 8.05 34.18
C LEU A 151 -51.69 8.55 34.06
N LEU A 152 -51.34 9.60 34.81
CA LEU A 152 -49.99 10.18 34.76
C LEU A 152 -48.93 9.19 35.29
N SER A 153 -49.24 8.42 36.32
CA SER A 153 -48.39 7.34 36.81
C SER A 153 -48.22 6.21 35.79
N ALA A 154 -49.30 5.83 35.07
CA ALA A 154 -49.20 4.85 34.00
C ALA A 154 -48.30 5.33 32.86
N ILE A 155 -48.48 6.58 32.41
CA ILE A 155 -47.63 7.21 31.38
C ILE A 155 -46.18 7.27 31.86
N LYS A 156 -45.92 7.73 33.09
CA LYS A 156 -44.58 7.75 33.68
C LYS A 156 -43.95 6.35 33.63
N ASN A 157 -44.68 5.33 34.09
CA ASN A 157 -44.19 3.97 34.16
C ASN A 157 -43.77 3.41 32.78
N GLU A 158 -44.51 3.71 31.72
CA GLU A 158 -44.13 3.32 30.35
C GLU A 158 -42.78 3.91 29.93
N TYR A 159 -42.57 5.21 30.16
CA TYR A 159 -41.27 5.85 29.88
C TYR A 159 -40.15 5.31 30.77
N GLU A 160 -40.44 5.02 32.04
CA GLU A 160 -39.47 4.43 32.96
C GLU A 160 -39.02 3.04 32.54
N MET A 161 -39.97 2.20 32.15
CA MET A 161 -39.71 0.86 31.62
C MET A 161 -38.88 0.95 30.34
N MET A 162 -39.22 1.87 29.43
CA MET A 162 -38.47 2.06 28.18
C MET A 162 -37.04 2.55 28.43
N LEU A 163 -36.83 3.49 29.36
CA LEU A 163 -35.50 3.97 29.74
C LEU A 163 -34.66 2.87 30.40
N ALA A 164 -35.26 2.07 31.28
CA ALA A 164 -34.58 0.94 31.91
C ALA A 164 -34.16 -0.11 30.86
N TYR A 165 -35.03 -0.41 29.90
CA TYR A 165 -34.74 -1.30 28.78
C TYR A 165 -33.59 -0.77 27.90
N GLN A 166 -33.58 0.52 27.56
CA GLN A 166 -32.46 1.12 26.81
C GLN A 166 -31.15 1.06 27.57
N ARG A 167 -31.14 1.38 28.87
CA ARG A 167 -29.94 1.25 29.72
C ARG A 167 -29.44 -0.18 29.76
N GLN A 168 -30.32 -1.18 29.79
CA GLN A 168 -29.93 -2.59 29.73
C GLN A 168 -29.29 -2.93 28.39
N GLN A 169 -29.88 -2.54 27.26
CA GLN A 169 -29.27 -2.74 25.95
C GLN A 169 -27.88 -2.11 25.85
N ILE A 170 -27.70 -0.91 26.38
CA ILE A 170 -26.38 -0.24 26.40
C ILE A 170 -25.37 -1.06 27.22
N ARG A 171 -25.77 -1.60 28.37
CA ARG A 171 -24.89 -2.47 29.18
C ARG A 171 -24.50 -3.75 28.44
N ASP A 172 -25.43 -4.36 27.72
CA ASP A 172 -25.18 -5.60 26.97
C ASP A 172 -24.25 -5.36 25.76
N LEU A 173 -24.21 -4.13 25.22
CA LEU A 173 -23.30 -3.75 24.12
C LEU A 173 -21.85 -3.51 24.56
N GLU A 174 -21.62 -3.19 25.83
CA GLU A 174 -20.27 -2.90 26.34
C GLU A 174 -19.28 -4.08 26.23
N PRO A 175 -19.62 -5.33 26.59
CA PRO A 175 -18.72 -6.47 26.39
C PRO A 175 -18.44 -6.76 24.91
N LEU A 176 -19.39 -6.47 24.00
CA LEU A 176 -19.18 -6.60 22.56
C LEU A 176 -18.11 -5.64 22.05
N LYS A 177 -18.10 -4.38 22.54
CA LYS A 177 -17.03 -3.42 22.22
C LYS A 177 -15.67 -3.89 22.73
N GLN A 178 -15.62 -4.42 23.96
CA GLN A 178 -14.38 -4.96 24.51
C GLN A 178 -13.87 -6.16 23.70
N MET A 179 -14.76 -7.10 23.35
CA MET A 179 -14.40 -8.24 22.51
C MET A 179 -13.90 -7.80 21.14
N LEU A 180 -14.50 -6.76 20.54
CA LEU A 180 -14.04 -6.20 19.26
C LEU A 180 -12.60 -5.66 19.37
N ILE A 181 -12.28 -4.94 20.45
CA ILE A 181 -10.93 -4.43 20.69
C ILE A 181 -9.95 -5.61 20.80
N THR A 182 -10.26 -6.61 21.61
CA THR A 182 -9.41 -7.81 21.77
C THR A 182 -9.18 -8.53 20.44
N VAL A 183 -10.21 -8.71 19.62
CA VAL A 183 -10.08 -9.34 18.30
C VAL A 183 -9.24 -8.48 17.36
N SER A 184 -9.39 -7.15 17.40
CA SER A 184 -8.54 -6.23 16.65
C SER A 184 -7.07 -6.38 17.03
N GLU A 185 -6.76 -6.39 18.33
CA GLU A 185 -5.40 -6.56 18.84
C GLU A 185 -4.80 -7.92 18.43
N GLN A 186 -5.60 -8.99 18.47
CA GLN A 186 -5.17 -10.32 18.01
C GLN A 186 -4.88 -10.35 16.51
N CYS A 187 -5.72 -9.68 15.70
CA CYS A 187 -5.48 -9.53 14.27
C CYS A 187 -4.19 -8.76 13.99
N ASP A 188 -3.98 -7.63 14.68
CA ASP A 188 -2.77 -6.82 14.54
C ASP A 188 -1.51 -7.61 14.94
N GLN A 189 -1.57 -8.35 16.06
CA GLN A 189 -0.47 -9.19 16.51
C GLN A 189 -0.15 -10.30 15.50
N LYS A 190 -1.17 -10.91 14.89
CA LYS A 190 -0.98 -11.91 13.83
C LYS A 190 -0.35 -11.30 12.58
N ILE A 191 -0.77 -10.11 12.18
CA ILE A 191 -0.17 -9.38 11.05
C ILE A 191 1.31 -9.08 11.35
N MET A 192 1.64 -8.66 12.57
CA MET A 192 3.02 -8.42 12.97
C MET A 192 3.88 -9.69 12.93
N SER A 193 3.39 -10.82 13.46
CA SER A 193 4.08 -12.11 13.41
C SER A 193 4.41 -12.52 11.98
N ILE A 194 3.43 -12.43 11.07
CA ILE A 194 3.63 -12.77 9.66
C ILE A 194 4.68 -11.86 9.02
N ARG A 195 4.63 -10.55 9.29
CA ARG A 195 5.62 -9.60 8.75
C ARG A 195 7.03 -9.87 9.26
N ASP A 196 7.18 -10.27 10.52
CA ASP A 196 8.47 -10.60 11.10
C ASP A 196 9.03 -11.89 10.49
N GLU A 197 8.19 -12.91 10.28
CA GLU A 197 8.53 -14.15 9.56
C GLU A 197 8.96 -13.86 8.11
N GLU A 198 8.16 -13.09 7.36
CA GLU A 198 8.48 -12.70 5.97
C GLU A 198 9.79 -11.90 5.88
N LYS A 199 10.04 -11.02 6.85
CA LYS A 199 11.27 -10.24 6.92
C LYS A 199 12.47 -11.14 7.17
N GLN A 200 12.35 -12.13 8.06
CA GLN A 200 13.40 -13.09 8.34
C GLN A 200 13.70 -13.97 7.11
N GLU A 201 12.66 -14.50 6.46
CA GLU A 201 12.81 -15.28 5.23
C GLU A 201 13.48 -14.46 4.13
N MET A 202 13.09 -13.19 3.97
CA MET A 202 13.72 -12.28 3.03
C MET A 202 15.22 -12.07 3.33
N THR A 203 15.61 -11.97 4.60
CA THR A 203 17.02 -11.84 4.97
C THR A 203 17.81 -13.12 4.68
N ASP A 204 17.23 -14.28 4.95
CA ASP A 204 17.87 -15.57 4.72
C ASP A 204 18.05 -15.83 3.21
N LEU A 205 17.01 -15.59 2.42
CA LEU A 205 17.08 -15.68 0.95
C LEU A 205 18.09 -14.70 0.35
N LYS A 206 18.20 -13.47 0.90
CA LYS A 206 19.23 -12.51 0.46
C LYS A 206 20.63 -13.02 0.74
N MET A 207 20.85 -13.65 1.90
CA MET A 207 22.14 -14.22 2.27
C MET A 207 22.49 -15.41 1.37
N GLU A 208 21.55 -16.31 1.12
CA GLU A 208 21.75 -17.44 0.20
C GLU A 208 22.04 -16.95 -1.22
N ASN A 209 21.28 -15.97 -1.72
CA ASN A 209 21.49 -15.41 -3.06
C ASN A 209 22.88 -14.78 -3.21
N LYS A 210 23.37 -14.12 -2.16
CA LYS A 210 24.75 -13.60 -2.11
C LYS A 210 25.77 -14.74 -2.18
N ASN A 211 25.62 -15.78 -1.35
CA ASN A 211 26.52 -16.93 -1.32
C ASN A 211 26.55 -17.66 -2.68
N LEU A 212 25.39 -17.84 -3.32
CA LEU A 212 25.28 -18.45 -4.65
C LEU A 212 26.00 -17.61 -5.72
N LYS A 213 25.86 -16.28 -5.67
CA LYS A 213 26.58 -15.38 -6.59
C LYS A 213 28.09 -15.48 -6.41
N GLU A 214 28.57 -15.49 -5.18
CA GLU A 214 29.99 -15.68 -4.87
C GLU A 214 30.49 -17.03 -5.41
N ARG A 215 29.70 -18.10 -5.26
CA ARG A 215 30.05 -19.42 -5.80
C ARG A 215 30.09 -19.45 -7.32
N ILE A 216 29.12 -18.82 -7.99
CA ILE A 216 29.09 -18.69 -9.45
C ILE A 216 30.31 -17.91 -9.94
N GLN A 217 30.67 -16.82 -9.27
CA GLN A 217 31.85 -16.04 -9.61
C GLN A 217 33.13 -16.87 -9.47
N ALA A 218 33.27 -17.62 -8.37
CA ALA A 218 34.41 -18.51 -8.17
C ALA A 218 34.54 -19.55 -9.31
N MET A 219 33.44 -20.22 -9.67
CA MET A 219 33.44 -21.20 -10.77
C MET A 219 33.72 -20.56 -12.14
N ASN A 220 33.25 -19.33 -12.37
CA ASN A 220 33.55 -18.61 -13.61
C ASN A 220 35.03 -18.23 -13.72
N ASN A 221 35.66 -17.82 -12.61
CA ASN A 221 37.08 -17.54 -12.56
C ASN A 221 37.89 -18.81 -12.84
N GLU A 222 37.56 -19.91 -12.17
CA GLU A 222 38.20 -21.22 -12.41
C GLU A 222 38.07 -21.66 -13.87
N ARG A 223 36.89 -21.49 -14.48
CA ARG A 223 36.68 -21.75 -15.90
C ARG A 223 37.55 -20.86 -16.79
N GLY A 224 37.74 -19.59 -16.43
CA GLY A 224 38.65 -18.67 -17.13
C GLY A 224 40.11 -19.11 -17.05
N ASP A 225 40.55 -19.54 -15.86
CA ASP A 225 41.92 -20.05 -15.63
C ASP A 225 42.18 -21.32 -16.43
N LEU A 226 41.23 -22.26 -16.42
CA LEU A 226 41.30 -23.50 -17.19
C LEU A 226 41.32 -23.23 -18.70
N ASN A 227 40.46 -22.33 -19.19
CA ASN A 227 40.46 -21.95 -20.62
C ASN A 227 41.80 -21.34 -21.03
N SER A 228 42.41 -20.52 -20.17
CA SER A 228 43.73 -19.93 -20.43
C SER A 228 44.83 -21.00 -20.50
N GLN A 229 44.76 -22.02 -19.64
CA GLN A 229 45.68 -23.17 -19.71
C GLN A 229 45.48 -23.98 -20.98
N VAL A 230 44.24 -24.25 -21.38
CA VAL A 230 43.93 -24.95 -22.64
C VAL A 230 44.51 -24.18 -23.83
N TYR A 231 44.35 -22.85 -23.87
CA TYR A 231 44.89 -22.02 -24.95
C TYR A 231 46.43 -22.12 -25.03
N LYS A 232 47.12 -22.03 -23.89
CA LYS A 232 48.58 -22.18 -23.83
C LYS A 232 49.04 -23.54 -24.33
N LEU A 233 48.40 -24.62 -23.87
CA LEU A 233 48.74 -25.98 -24.30
C LEU A 233 48.48 -26.18 -25.81
N GLN A 234 47.42 -25.58 -26.35
CA GLN A 234 47.17 -25.60 -27.80
C GLN A 234 48.26 -24.86 -28.58
N GLU A 235 48.73 -23.71 -28.08
CA GLU A 235 49.81 -22.94 -28.69
C GLU A 235 51.15 -23.69 -28.64
N GLU A 236 51.49 -24.28 -27.49
CA GLU A 236 52.68 -25.11 -27.30
C GLU A 236 52.66 -26.33 -28.23
N LEU A 237 51.52 -27.01 -28.32
CA LEU A 237 51.35 -28.15 -29.22
C LEU A 237 51.51 -27.73 -30.69
N ALA A 238 50.94 -26.60 -31.09
CA ALA A 238 51.10 -26.07 -32.45
C ALA A 238 52.55 -25.65 -32.75
N ALA A 239 53.28 -25.12 -31.75
CA ALA A 239 54.70 -24.83 -31.88
C ALA A 239 55.53 -26.11 -32.05
N GLU A 240 55.25 -27.16 -31.28
CA GLU A 240 55.91 -28.47 -31.44
C GLU A 240 55.63 -29.10 -32.81
N TYR A 241 54.38 -29.06 -33.28
CA TYR A 241 54.06 -29.55 -34.63
C TYR A 241 54.82 -28.81 -35.73
N ARG A 242 55.04 -27.49 -35.58
CA ARG A 242 55.87 -26.72 -36.52
C ARG A 242 57.34 -27.14 -36.44
N ARG A 243 57.91 -27.25 -35.24
CA ARG A 243 59.29 -27.70 -35.05
C ARG A 243 59.53 -29.08 -35.68
N TYR A 244 58.63 -30.02 -35.46
CA TYR A 244 58.71 -31.35 -36.05
C TYR A 244 58.71 -31.30 -37.58
N ARG A 245 57.83 -30.47 -38.17
CA ARG A 245 57.75 -30.31 -39.62
C ARG A 245 59.03 -29.68 -40.20
N ASP A 246 59.51 -28.60 -39.58
CA ASP A 246 60.73 -27.91 -40.00
C ASP A 246 61.94 -28.86 -39.92
N GLU A 247 62.01 -29.72 -38.89
CA GLU A 247 63.04 -30.75 -38.77
C GLU A 247 62.93 -31.81 -39.87
N CYS A 248 61.71 -32.27 -40.21
CA CYS A 248 61.49 -33.19 -41.33
C CYS A 248 61.93 -32.58 -42.66
N ASP A 249 61.58 -31.31 -42.92
CA ASP A 249 61.95 -30.60 -44.14
C ASP A 249 63.48 -30.41 -44.21
N ALA A 250 64.13 -30.04 -43.10
CA ALA A 250 65.59 -29.92 -43.03
C ALA A 250 66.30 -31.28 -43.25
N ARG A 251 65.79 -32.37 -42.68
CA ARG A 251 66.32 -33.73 -42.92
C ARG A 251 66.17 -34.13 -44.38
N LYS A 252 65.06 -33.76 -45.03
CA LYS A 252 64.84 -34.03 -46.45
C LYS A 252 65.84 -33.27 -47.32
N MET A 253 66.04 -31.97 -47.07
CA MET A 253 67.04 -31.15 -47.75
C MET A 253 68.45 -31.72 -47.57
N LEU A 254 68.83 -32.13 -46.35
CA LEU A 254 70.14 -32.75 -46.09
C LEU A 254 70.32 -34.07 -46.86
N ILE A 255 69.27 -34.88 -46.98
CA ILE A 255 69.34 -36.12 -47.78
C ILE A 255 69.52 -35.79 -49.26
N GLU A 256 68.82 -34.78 -49.77
CA GLU A 256 69.00 -34.28 -51.14
C GLU A 256 70.44 -33.80 -51.35
N ASP A 257 70.97 -32.94 -50.48
CA ASP A 257 72.36 -32.47 -50.51
C ASP A 257 73.37 -33.62 -50.46
N ILE A 258 73.17 -34.61 -49.57
CA ILE A 258 74.04 -35.81 -49.49
C ILE A 258 73.99 -36.61 -50.79
N ASN A 259 72.82 -36.75 -51.39
CA ASN A 259 72.67 -37.46 -52.67
C ASN A 259 73.35 -36.68 -53.80
N GLU A 260 73.23 -35.36 -53.83
CA GLU A 260 73.92 -34.48 -54.78
C GLU A 260 75.44 -34.55 -54.60
N MET A 261 75.95 -34.48 -53.36
CA MET A 261 77.37 -34.64 -53.06
C MET A 261 77.88 -36.01 -53.49
N ARG A 262 77.16 -37.10 -53.20
CA ARG A 262 77.54 -38.44 -53.68
C ARG A 262 77.54 -38.53 -55.21
N ALA A 263 76.59 -37.87 -55.87
CA ALA A 263 76.56 -37.80 -57.34
C ALA A 263 77.75 -36.99 -57.89
N ALA A 264 78.11 -35.89 -57.22
CA ALA A 264 79.28 -35.08 -57.54
C ALA A 264 80.60 -35.81 -57.26
N GLU A 265 80.72 -36.55 -56.16
CA GLU A 265 81.87 -37.41 -55.83
C GLU A 265 82.01 -38.57 -56.82
N MET A 266 80.90 -39.18 -57.28
CA MET A 266 80.94 -40.13 -58.39
C MET A 266 81.36 -39.49 -59.72
N ALA A 267 81.09 -38.18 -59.90
CA ALA A 267 81.57 -37.41 -61.04
C ALA A 267 83.02 -36.90 -60.85
N ASP A 268 83.52 -36.84 -59.62
CA ASP A 268 84.80 -36.26 -59.20
C ASP A 268 85.68 -37.27 -58.42
N ASP A 269 85.66 -38.55 -58.81
CA ASP A 269 86.54 -39.63 -58.29
C ASP A 269 88.00 -39.43 -58.72
N SER A 270 88.53 -38.24 -58.43
CA SER A 270 89.84 -37.74 -58.76
C SER A 270 90.28 -36.65 -57.77
N LYS A 271 90.13 -36.88 -56.46
CA LYS A 271 91.12 -36.56 -55.39
C LYS A 271 90.49 -36.61 -53.99
N GLN A 272 91.23 -37.21 -53.06
CA GLN A 272 90.89 -37.37 -51.64
C GLN A 272 91.80 -36.45 -50.75
N PRO A 273 91.60 -36.36 -49.42
CA PRO A 273 91.11 -35.17 -48.70
C PRO A 273 92.07 -34.74 -47.55
N THR A 274 91.64 -33.90 -46.58
CA THR A 274 91.94 -34.00 -45.10
C THR A 274 91.37 -32.79 -44.31
N MET A 275 90.55 -32.98 -43.25
CA MET A 275 90.85 -33.12 -41.78
C MET A 275 91.58 -31.88 -41.18
N SER A 276 91.33 -31.31 -40.00
CA SER A 276 90.80 -31.69 -38.65
C SER A 276 90.64 -30.34 -37.87
N GLY A 277 89.75 -30.11 -36.91
CA GLY A 277 89.61 -30.79 -35.61
C GLY A 277 90.67 -30.32 -34.61
N GLU A 278 90.49 -29.16 -33.96
CA GLU A 278 91.43 -28.66 -32.93
C GLU A 278 90.68 -28.27 -31.64
N ALA A 279 91.20 -28.79 -30.53
CA ALA A 279 90.67 -28.67 -29.18
C ALA A 279 90.89 -27.25 -28.64
N VAL A 280 89.83 -26.66 -28.09
CA VAL A 280 89.85 -25.33 -27.49
C VAL A 280 90.59 -25.40 -26.15
N GLU A 281 91.86 -25.01 -26.19
CA GLU A 281 92.61 -24.55 -25.03
C GLU A 281 92.04 -23.17 -24.65
N ASP A 282 91.57 -22.99 -23.41
CA ASP A 282 90.90 -21.77 -22.96
C ASP A 282 91.82 -20.54 -23.15
N ASP A 283 91.52 -19.81 -24.22
CA ASP A 283 92.25 -18.63 -24.65
C ASP A 283 92.23 -17.55 -23.54
N PRO A 284 93.37 -16.99 -23.10
CA PRO A 284 93.41 -15.88 -22.15
C PRO A 284 92.58 -14.67 -22.62
N GLU A 285 92.26 -14.55 -23.91
CA GLU A 285 91.32 -13.55 -24.41
C GLU A 285 89.85 -13.91 -24.12
N MET A 286 89.44 -15.19 -24.23
CA MET A 286 88.12 -15.67 -23.81
C MET A 286 87.88 -15.39 -22.32
N MET A 287 88.89 -15.61 -21.48
CA MET A 287 88.79 -15.37 -20.04
C MET A 287 88.64 -13.86 -19.73
N LYS A 288 89.30 -12.97 -20.49
CA LYS A 288 89.11 -11.51 -20.39
C LYS A 288 87.73 -11.07 -20.86
N ILE A 289 87.20 -11.70 -21.92
CA ILE A 289 85.85 -11.42 -22.43
C ILE A 289 84.81 -11.86 -21.41
N ALA A 290 84.93 -13.07 -20.86
CA ALA A 290 84.05 -13.59 -19.81
C ALA A 290 84.08 -12.71 -18.56
N LEU A 291 85.25 -12.23 -18.13
CA LEU A 291 85.37 -11.33 -16.98
C LEU A 291 84.77 -9.95 -17.25
N ARG A 292 84.91 -9.42 -18.47
CA ARG A 292 84.24 -8.17 -18.88
C ARG A 292 82.72 -8.35 -18.89
N GLN A 293 82.25 -9.48 -19.42
CA GLN A 293 80.83 -9.81 -19.44
C GLN A 293 80.26 -9.95 -18.03
N ALA A 294 80.95 -10.68 -17.14
CA ALA A 294 80.54 -10.84 -15.75
C ALA A 294 80.44 -9.48 -15.01
N ARG A 295 81.34 -8.53 -15.28
CA ARG A 295 81.25 -7.17 -14.72
C ARG A 295 80.08 -6.35 -15.28
N ILE A 296 79.76 -6.53 -16.57
CA ILE A 296 78.59 -5.90 -17.18
C ILE A 296 77.31 -6.47 -16.59
N ASP A 297 77.25 -7.79 -16.42
CA ASP A 297 76.10 -8.50 -15.87
C ASP A 297 75.91 -8.15 -14.39
N GLU A 298 76.99 -8.05 -13.61
CA GLU A 298 76.96 -7.59 -12.22
C GLU A 298 76.37 -6.18 -12.13
N LYS A 299 76.84 -5.25 -12.97
CA LYS A 299 76.34 -3.87 -13.03
C LYS A 299 74.87 -3.80 -13.45
N SER A 300 74.47 -4.65 -14.40
CA SER A 300 73.09 -4.78 -14.86
C SER A 300 72.18 -5.29 -13.73
N ALA A 301 72.62 -6.34 -13.02
CA ALA A 301 71.91 -6.90 -11.88
C ALA A 301 71.80 -5.91 -10.71
N THR A 302 72.86 -5.15 -10.39
CA THR A 302 72.80 -4.11 -9.36
C THR A 302 71.86 -2.98 -9.76
N THR A 303 71.84 -2.58 -11.02
CA THR A 303 70.91 -1.56 -11.53
C THR A 303 69.46 -2.03 -11.41
N ARG A 304 69.18 -3.29 -11.80
CA ARG A 304 67.85 -3.90 -11.67
C ARG A 304 67.41 -4.06 -10.22
N LEU A 305 68.33 -4.41 -9.32
CA LEU A 305 68.06 -4.49 -7.88
C LEU A 305 67.75 -3.10 -7.32
N ASN A 306 68.52 -2.08 -7.67
CA ASN A 306 68.27 -0.70 -7.26
C ASN A 306 66.93 -0.18 -7.78
N ASP A 307 66.56 -0.52 -9.02
CA ASP A 307 65.25 -0.19 -9.60
C ASP A 307 64.13 -0.92 -8.86
N MET A 308 64.28 -2.21 -8.54
CA MET A 308 63.32 -2.92 -7.68
C MET A 308 63.22 -2.28 -6.29
N VAL A 309 64.33 -1.99 -5.62
CA VAL A 309 64.33 -1.34 -4.31
C VAL A 309 63.67 0.05 -4.35
N ALA A 310 63.90 0.83 -5.42
CA ALA A 310 63.22 2.10 -5.64
C ALA A 310 61.71 1.93 -5.89
N ASN A 311 61.30 0.89 -6.61
CA ASN A 311 59.90 0.59 -6.91
C ASN A 311 59.15 -0.04 -5.72
N TYR A 312 59.85 -0.69 -4.78
CA TYR A 312 59.27 -1.38 -3.61
C TYR A 312 59.56 -0.67 -2.28
N GLY A 313 60.15 0.53 -2.30
CA GLY A 313 60.63 1.24 -1.12
C GLY A 313 59.56 1.85 -0.20
N ASP A 314 58.39 2.26 -0.70
CA ASP A 314 57.33 2.82 0.15
C ASP A 314 55.96 2.97 -0.59
N VAL A 315 54.95 2.18 -0.17
CA VAL A 315 53.49 2.22 -0.52
C VAL A 315 53.13 2.17 -2.03
N ILE A 316 51.91 1.71 -2.35
CA ILE A 316 51.35 1.60 -3.72
C ILE A 316 51.86 2.76 -4.60
N PRO A 317 52.61 2.49 -5.69
CA PRO A 317 53.17 3.54 -6.53
C PRO A 317 52.08 4.54 -6.87
N ARG A 318 52.29 5.81 -6.54
CA ARG A 318 51.32 6.89 -6.78
C ARG A 318 50.77 6.87 -8.21
N ARG A 319 51.59 6.46 -9.18
CA ARG A 319 51.21 6.19 -10.57
C ARG A 319 50.08 5.16 -10.72
N ASP A 320 50.14 4.06 -9.99
CA ASP A 320 49.17 2.97 -10.07
C ASP A 320 47.88 3.36 -9.33
N PHE A 321 47.98 4.12 -8.24
CA PHE A 321 46.82 4.73 -7.59
C PHE A 321 46.15 5.78 -8.49
N GLU A 322 46.92 6.67 -9.12
CA GLU A 322 46.41 7.68 -10.06
C GLU A 322 45.79 7.00 -11.30
N ALA A 323 46.43 5.96 -11.84
CA ALA A 323 45.89 5.17 -12.95
C ALA A 323 44.59 4.45 -12.56
N LEU A 324 44.53 3.87 -11.37
CA LEU A 324 43.32 3.22 -10.85
C LEU A 324 42.21 4.26 -10.60
N THR A 325 42.56 5.44 -10.09
CA THR A 325 41.63 6.55 -9.88
C THR A 325 41.04 7.04 -11.20
N ILE A 326 41.88 7.27 -12.22
CA ILE A 326 41.45 7.66 -13.57
C ILE A 326 40.54 6.59 -14.17
N LYS A 327 40.91 5.31 -14.03
CA LYS A 327 40.09 4.20 -14.53
C LYS A 327 38.74 4.14 -13.80
N SER A 328 38.72 4.32 -12.49
CA SER A 328 37.49 4.35 -11.70
C SER A 328 36.60 5.52 -12.11
N GLN A 329 37.17 6.72 -12.30
CA GLN A 329 36.44 7.89 -12.76
C GLN A 329 35.83 7.67 -14.14
N LYS A 330 36.61 7.13 -15.08
CA LYS A 330 36.11 6.81 -16.43
C LYS A 330 34.97 5.79 -16.40
N MET A 331 35.09 4.75 -15.57
CA MET A 331 34.02 3.76 -15.40
C MET A 331 32.74 4.39 -14.83
N GLU A 332 32.86 5.37 -13.93
CA GLU A 332 31.72 6.10 -13.38
C GLU A 332 31.06 7.00 -14.44
N GLU A 333 31.85 7.67 -15.29
CA GLU A 333 31.36 8.47 -16.42
C GLU A 333 30.64 7.59 -17.46
N ASP A 334 31.20 6.43 -17.80
CA ASP A 334 30.57 5.46 -18.70
C ASP A 334 29.27 4.90 -18.09
N TYR A 335 29.26 4.61 -16.79
CA TYR A 335 28.08 4.11 -16.07
C TYR A 335 26.96 5.15 -16.01
N THR A 336 27.28 6.40 -15.69
CA THR A 336 26.31 7.50 -15.64
C THR A 336 25.71 7.77 -17.02
N THR A 337 26.54 7.80 -18.07
CA THR A 337 26.08 7.93 -19.45
C THR A 337 25.13 6.79 -19.85
N SER A 338 25.52 5.53 -19.58
CA SER A 338 24.68 4.37 -19.89
C SER A 338 23.36 4.37 -19.10
N LYS A 339 23.38 4.84 -17.86
CA LYS A 339 22.19 4.96 -17.01
C LYS A 339 21.22 6.01 -17.55
N ASP A 340 21.73 7.15 -18.01
CA ASP A 340 20.92 8.21 -18.61
C ASP A 340 20.31 7.76 -19.93
N ASP A 341 21.07 7.06 -20.77
CA ASP A 341 20.57 6.52 -22.03
C ASP A 341 19.52 5.42 -21.81
N PHE A 342 19.68 4.59 -20.78
CA PHE A 342 18.65 3.63 -20.38
C PHE A 342 17.37 4.34 -19.91
N ALA A 343 17.48 5.44 -19.16
CA ALA A 343 16.34 6.23 -18.72
C ALA A 343 15.58 6.85 -19.91
N LYS A 344 16.31 7.39 -20.90
CA LYS A 344 15.72 7.90 -22.15
C LYS A 344 15.01 6.79 -22.92
N LEU A 345 15.67 5.64 -23.12
CA LEU A 345 15.10 4.51 -23.85
C LEU A 345 13.83 3.99 -23.17
N LYS A 346 13.81 3.96 -21.84
CA LYS A 346 12.61 3.59 -21.07
C LYS A 346 11.47 4.59 -21.30
N ALA A 347 11.75 5.89 -21.29
CA ALA A 347 10.75 6.92 -21.56
C ALA A 347 10.20 6.82 -22.99
N GLU A 348 11.05 6.57 -23.98
CA GLU A 348 10.64 6.35 -25.37
C GLU A 348 9.77 5.09 -25.51
N HIS A 349 10.17 4.00 -24.86
CA HIS A 349 9.40 2.76 -24.83
C HIS A 349 8.01 2.98 -24.21
N ASP A 350 7.93 3.68 -23.08
CA ASP A 350 6.66 3.98 -22.41
C ASP A 350 5.75 4.86 -23.29
N ALA A 351 6.32 5.84 -23.99
CA ALA A 351 5.59 6.67 -24.95
C ALA A 351 5.09 5.85 -26.16
N LEU A 352 5.91 4.95 -26.70
CA LEU A 352 5.51 4.04 -27.78
C LEU A 352 4.40 3.08 -27.32
N LEU A 353 4.48 2.58 -26.09
CA LEU A 353 3.46 1.72 -25.50
C LEU A 353 2.12 2.45 -25.36
N GLU A 354 2.15 3.72 -24.93
CA GLU A 354 0.95 4.56 -24.86
C GLU A 354 0.34 4.77 -26.25
N MET A 355 1.16 5.09 -27.25
CA MET A 355 0.72 5.27 -28.63
C MET A 355 0.12 3.98 -29.21
N HIS A 356 0.77 2.83 -29.00
CA HIS A 356 0.26 1.53 -29.43
C HIS A 356 -1.09 1.21 -28.77
N THR A 357 -1.23 1.53 -27.49
CA THR A 357 -2.49 1.36 -26.75
C THR A 357 -3.61 2.23 -27.34
N LYS A 358 -3.31 3.49 -27.68
CA LYS A 358 -4.27 4.40 -28.34
C LYS A 358 -4.69 3.88 -29.72
N ILE A 359 -3.73 3.46 -30.55
CA ILE A 359 -4.01 2.91 -31.90
C ILE A 359 -4.86 1.64 -31.79
N THR A 360 -4.55 0.78 -30.82
CA THR A 360 -5.30 -0.46 -30.58
C THR A 360 -6.75 -0.15 -30.22
N LYS A 361 -6.98 0.81 -29.32
CA LYS A 361 -8.33 1.27 -28.96
C LYS A 361 -9.09 1.83 -30.16
N GLN A 362 -8.45 2.72 -30.94
CA GLN A 362 -9.06 3.28 -32.16
C GLN A 362 -9.43 2.19 -33.16
N ARG A 363 -8.55 1.20 -33.37
CA ARG A 363 -8.84 0.04 -34.22
C ARG A 363 -10.06 -0.73 -33.73
N ASP A 364 -10.14 -1.00 -32.43
CA ASP A 364 -11.25 -1.74 -31.83
C ASP A 364 -12.57 -0.94 -31.92
N GLU A 365 -12.52 0.37 -31.71
CA GLU A 365 -13.65 1.29 -31.91
C GLU A 365 -14.14 1.27 -33.36
N PHE A 366 -13.24 1.41 -34.34
CA PHE A 366 -13.60 1.33 -35.76
C PHE A 366 -14.16 -0.05 -36.15
N TYR A 367 -13.66 -1.13 -35.56
CA TYR A 367 -14.19 -2.47 -35.81
C TYR A 367 -15.64 -2.59 -35.30
N VAL A 368 -15.92 -2.09 -34.10
CA VAL A 368 -17.28 -2.07 -33.53
C VAL A 368 -18.21 -1.19 -34.35
N GLU A 369 -17.76 -0.02 -34.79
CA GLU A 369 -18.54 0.88 -35.66
C GLU A 369 -18.87 0.21 -37.00
N LEU A 370 -17.89 -0.44 -37.63
CA LEU A 370 -18.06 -1.16 -38.88
C LEU A 370 -19.06 -2.32 -38.75
N GLU A 371 -18.97 -3.12 -37.68
CA GLU A 371 -19.94 -4.19 -37.40
C GLU A 371 -21.35 -3.63 -37.12
N THR A 372 -21.45 -2.50 -36.44
CA THR A 372 -22.73 -1.81 -36.19
C THR A 372 -23.34 -1.31 -37.49
N MET A 373 -22.54 -0.68 -38.37
CA MET A 373 -22.99 -0.23 -39.68
C MET A 373 -23.48 -1.41 -40.53
N LYS A 374 -22.71 -2.51 -40.62
CA LYS A 374 -23.14 -3.73 -41.34
C LYS A 374 -24.49 -4.27 -40.85
N ARG A 375 -24.71 -4.30 -39.53
CA ARG A 375 -25.98 -4.72 -38.92
C ARG A 375 -27.12 -3.75 -39.21
N SER A 376 -26.84 -2.46 -39.33
CA SER A 376 -27.84 -1.44 -39.66
C SER A 376 -28.17 -1.37 -41.15
N SER A 377 -27.21 -1.68 -42.01
CA SER A 377 -27.34 -1.66 -43.48
C SER A 377 -27.87 -2.97 -44.06
N THR A 378 -27.97 -4.04 -43.27
CA THR A 378 -28.67 -5.27 -43.68
C THR A 378 -30.18 -5.09 -43.46
N PRO A 379 -31.01 -4.99 -44.52
CA PRO A 379 -32.45 -4.87 -44.36
C PRO A 379 -32.97 -6.13 -43.66
N ARG A 380 -33.58 -5.98 -42.48
CA ARG A 380 -34.31 -7.09 -41.86
C ARG A 380 -35.55 -7.35 -42.71
N PHE A 381 -35.50 -8.35 -43.57
CA PHE A 381 -36.69 -8.93 -44.17
C PHE A 381 -37.58 -9.47 -43.03
N VAL A 382 -38.62 -8.73 -42.69
CA VAL A 382 -39.69 -9.22 -41.83
C VAL A 382 -40.55 -10.13 -42.70
N CYS A 383 -40.34 -11.45 -42.61
CA CYS A 383 -41.37 -12.39 -43.02
C CYS A 383 -42.58 -12.15 -42.12
N LYS A 384 -43.62 -11.53 -42.68
CA LYS A 384 -44.97 -11.63 -42.13
C LYS A 384 -45.51 -12.98 -42.60
N ASP A 385 -45.58 -13.93 -41.68
CA ASP A 385 -46.22 -15.21 -41.91
C ASP A 385 -47.72 -15.01 -42.21
N LEU A 386 -48.20 -15.80 -43.18
CA LEU A 386 -49.56 -15.88 -43.72
C LEU A 386 -50.49 -16.68 -42.80
#